data_AF-A0A1H0IU14-F1
#
_entry.id   AF-A0A1H0IU14-F1
#
_cell.length_a   1.000
_cell.length_b   1.000
_cell.length_c   1.000
_cell.angle_alpha   90.00
_cell.angle_beta   90.00
_cell.angle_gamma   90.00
#
_symmetry.space_group_name_H-M   'P 1'
#
loop_
_entity.id
_entity.type
_entity.pdbx_description
1 polymer ?
#
loop_
_entity_poly.entity_id
_entity_poly.type
_entity_poly.pdbx_seq_one_letter_code
_entity_poly.pdbx_strand_id
1 'polypeptide(L)'
;MFFARLFTSRRARLTALAAVPLVAVTTLTAVAHQPASAAPGCSVTYTAPSQWDGGFTANVVVTNLGDAVDGWTLTWSFGAGQQVRQAWNAQVTQSGAEVTARNVSYNAAIPTGGRVEFGFNGSSSGSNPNPTAFTLNGTLCTGDVGPTTTTTTTTTTTGNPPVGNLPSSFRWSSSGQLISPKPDATHPNVAVKDPSVVYYNGKYHVFASTYTNGYNLMYTSFSDWSQASSAPHYYLDRSGIGGGYRAAPQVFYFAPQRLWYLVYQTGSNASYSTTTDISNPSSWSAPKNFYANGMPQIIRDNIGNGYWVDFWLVCDTAKCYLFSSDDNGHLYRSETNLSQFPNGFTNTVIAMRDSDRNRLFEASNVYKIAGKNQWLLVHEAIGTDGRRWFRSWTAPSITGPWTALADTESNPFARANNVTFPGGQWTRDISHGEMVRTNVDQTMEISPCKLSYLYQGMDPNAGGDYNRLPWRLGLLTQTNSTC
;
A
#
# COMPACT_ATOMS: atom_id res chain seq x y z
N MET A 1 -20.08 55.10 -82.50
CA MET A 1 -19.17 56.19 -82.09
C MET A 1 -18.46 55.72 -80.82
N PHE A 2 -17.15 55.43 -80.88
CA PHE A 2 -16.05 56.38 -80.54
C PHE A 2 -16.14 56.80 -79.06
N PHE A 3 -15.15 56.76 -78.16
CA PHE A 3 -13.68 56.74 -78.09
C PHE A 3 -13.35 56.14 -76.68
N ALA A 4 -12.41 55.21 -76.47
CA ALA A 4 -10.96 55.36 -76.26
C ALA A 4 -10.43 55.61 -74.82
N ARG A 5 -9.39 54.82 -74.49
CA ARG A 5 -8.20 55.03 -73.61
C ARG A 5 -8.46 55.26 -72.10
N LEU A 6 -7.81 54.55 -71.15
CA LEU A 6 -6.38 54.66 -70.80
C LEU A 6 -5.98 53.62 -69.71
N PHE A 7 -4.80 53.01 -69.90
CA PHE A 7 -3.70 52.69 -68.97
C PHE A 7 -3.91 52.23 -67.50
N THR A 8 -3.44 50.99 -67.28
CA THR A 8 -2.49 50.47 -66.26
C THR A 8 -2.83 50.31 -64.77
N SER A 9 -2.46 49.10 -64.30
CA SER A 9 -1.60 48.79 -63.13
C SER A 9 -2.24 48.17 -61.85
N ARG A 10 -1.78 46.93 -61.61
CA ARG A 10 -1.40 46.25 -60.35
C ARG A 10 -2.46 45.54 -59.46
N ARG A 11 -2.25 44.21 -59.45
CA ARG A 11 -2.14 43.25 -58.32
C ARG A 11 -3.30 43.12 -57.31
N ALA A 12 -3.99 41.98 -57.48
CA ALA A 12 -4.18 40.89 -56.50
C ALA A 12 -4.74 41.24 -55.11
N ARG A 13 -5.96 40.78 -54.81
CA ARG A 13 -6.25 39.49 -54.13
C ARG A 13 -7.76 39.35 -53.85
N LEU A 14 -8.16 38.08 -53.73
CA LEU A 14 -9.29 37.52 -52.97
C LEU A 14 -10.71 37.46 -53.59
N THR A 15 -11.09 36.17 -53.78
CA THR A 15 -12.36 35.50 -53.38
C THR A 15 -13.66 35.77 -54.12
N ALA A 16 -14.15 34.73 -54.81
CA ALA A 16 -15.55 34.27 -54.81
C ALA A 16 -15.58 32.83 -55.35
N LEU A 17 -15.92 31.85 -54.50
CA LEU A 17 -17.19 31.11 -54.49
C LEU A 17 -17.33 30.09 -55.64
N ALA A 18 -17.21 28.81 -55.27
CA ALA A 18 -17.91 27.72 -55.94
C ALA A 18 -18.32 26.69 -54.88
N ALA A 19 -19.64 26.55 -54.69
CA ALA A 19 -20.25 25.52 -53.87
C ALA A 19 -20.16 24.16 -54.59
N VAL A 20 -19.79 23.11 -53.86
CA VAL A 20 -19.76 21.71 -54.31
C VAL A 20 -20.50 20.89 -53.23
N PRO A 21 -21.39 19.96 -53.60
CA PRO A 21 -22.31 19.32 -52.66
C PRO A 21 -21.59 18.35 -51.73
N LEU A 22 -22.03 18.35 -50.46
CA LEU A 22 -21.57 17.47 -49.39
C LEU A 22 -22.06 16.03 -49.68
N VAL A 23 -21.18 15.14 -50.12
CA VAL A 23 -21.38 13.69 -50.02
C VAL A 23 -20.80 13.28 -48.66
N ALA A 24 -21.68 13.00 -47.70
CA ALA A 24 -21.29 12.46 -46.40
C ALA A 24 -20.83 11.01 -46.57
N VAL A 25 -19.51 10.81 -46.70
CA VAL A 25 -18.89 9.50 -46.51
C VAL A 25 -18.73 9.29 -45.01
N THR A 26 -19.72 8.66 -44.38
CA THR A 26 -19.58 8.13 -43.03
C THR A 26 -18.66 6.91 -43.09
N THR A 27 -17.37 7.11 -42.88
CA THR A 27 -16.46 6.01 -42.53
C THR A 27 -16.81 5.57 -41.11
N LEU A 28 -17.68 4.56 -40.98
CA LEU A 28 -17.77 3.78 -39.75
C LEU A 28 -16.43 3.06 -39.58
N THR A 29 -15.53 3.61 -38.77
CA THR A 29 -14.51 2.80 -38.12
C THR A 29 -15.25 1.87 -37.16
N ALA A 30 -15.57 0.66 -37.63
CA ALA A 30 -15.92 -0.43 -36.74
C ALA A 30 -14.69 -0.68 -35.86
N VAL A 31 -14.68 -0.09 -34.67
CA VAL A 31 -13.83 -0.58 -33.60
C VAL A 31 -14.32 -2.00 -33.35
N ALA A 32 -13.55 -2.98 -33.81
CA ALA A 32 -13.76 -4.36 -33.42
C ALA A 32 -13.72 -4.38 -31.89
N HIS A 33 -14.88 -4.46 -31.25
CA HIS A 33 -14.97 -4.83 -29.86
C HIS A 33 -14.36 -6.23 -29.80
N GLN A 34 -13.16 -6.33 -29.23
CA GLN A 34 -12.70 -7.63 -28.77
C GLN A 34 -13.75 -8.11 -27.76
N PRO A 35 -14.26 -9.35 -27.89
CA PRO A 35 -15.07 -9.91 -26.81
C PRO A 35 -14.21 -9.81 -25.55
N ALA A 36 -14.71 -9.12 -24.53
CA ALA A 36 -14.13 -9.16 -23.20
C ALA A 36 -14.17 -10.61 -22.76
N SER A 37 -13.04 -11.31 -22.87
CA SER A 37 -12.94 -12.70 -22.47
C SER A 37 -13.12 -12.76 -20.96
N ALA A 38 -14.03 -13.63 -20.55
CA ALA A 38 -14.44 -13.87 -19.18
C ALA A 38 -13.25 -14.17 -18.26
N ALA A 39 -13.36 -13.78 -16.97
CA ALA A 39 -12.33 -13.95 -15.95
C ALA A 39 -11.87 -15.40 -15.85
N PRO A 40 -10.57 -15.69 -15.65
CA PRO A 40 -10.20 -16.30 -14.36
C PRO A 40 -8.71 -16.32 -13.93
N GLY A 41 -8.51 -16.65 -12.65
CA GLY A 41 -7.23 -17.07 -12.10
C GLY A 41 -6.68 -18.32 -12.79
N CYS A 42 -5.37 -18.36 -12.96
CA CYS A 42 -4.61 -19.53 -13.38
C CYS A 42 -3.46 -19.74 -12.40
N SER A 43 -2.92 -20.96 -12.38
CA SER A 43 -1.68 -21.28 -11.68
C SER A 43 -0.67 -21.82 -12.70
N VAL A 44 0.60 -21.44 -12.55
CA VAL A 44 1.67 -21.91 -13.43
C VAL A 44 2.79 -22.50 -12.59
N THR A 45 3.08 -23.77 -12.86
CA THR A 45 4.25 -24.45 -12.32
C THR A 45 5.33 -24.45 -13.39
N TYR A 46 6.43 -23.74 -13.13
CA TYR A 46 7.63 -23.76 -13.96
C TYR A 46 8.74 -24.52 -13.24
N THR A 47 9.32 -25.51 -13.91
CA THR A 47 10.49 -26.24 -13.39
C THR A 47 11.54 -26.36 -14.49
N ALA A 48 12.82 -26.34 -14.09
CA ALA A 48 13.94 -26.62 -14.97
C ALA A 48 14.72 -27.83 -14.41
N PRO A 49 14.16 -29.05 -14.51
CA PRO A 49 14.68 -30.24 -13.82
C PRO A 49 16.02 -30.75 -14.37
N SER A 50 16.39 -30.35 -15.59
CA SER A 50 17.68 -30.71 -16.20
C SER A 50 18.39 -29.44 -16.67
N GLN A 51 19.62 -29.24 -16.21
CA GLN A 51 20.46 -28.11 -16.57
C GLN A 51 21.90 -28.57 -16.79
N TRP A 52 22.57 -28.01 -17.77
CA TRP A 52 23.96 -28.28 -18.12
C TRP A 52 24.65 -26.99 -18.54
N ASP A 53 25.96 -27.06 -18.79
CA ASP A 53 26.70 -25.88 -19.22
C ASP A 53 26.17 -25.34 -20.56
N GLY A 54 25.66 -24.11 -20.53
CA GLY A 54 25.06 -23.44 -21.68
C GLY A 54 23.60 -23.81 -22.01
N GLY A 55 22.93 -24.70 -21.26
CA GLY A 55 21.56 -25.10 -21.59
C GLY A 55 20.72 -25.70 -20.46
N PHE A 56 19.41 -25.76 -20.68
CA PHE A 56 18.45 -26.37 -19.76
C PHE A 56 17.21 -26.89 -20.47
N THR A 57 16.53 -27.83 -19.84
CA THR A 57 15.17 -28.26 -20.20
C THR A 57 14.19 -27.77 -19.13
N ALA A 58 13.12 -27.12 -19.56
CA ALA A 58 12.05 -26.63 -18.69
C ALA A 58 10.71 -27.28 -19.01
N ASN A 59 9.92 -27.53 -17.97
CA ASN A 59 8.54 -27.98 -18.03
C ASN A 59 7.63 -26.91 -17.43
N VAL A 60 6.53 -26.63 -18.12
CA VAL A 60 5.54 -25.62 -17.73
C VAL A 60 4.16 -26.26 -17.70
N VAL A 61 3.54 -26.26 -16.52
CA VAL A 61 2.15 -26.71 -16.33
C VAL A 61 1.30 -25.48 -16.06
N VAL A 62 0.28 -25.28 -16.89
CA VAL A 62 -0.74 -24.24 -16.70
C VAL A 62 -2.01 -24.91 -16.21
N THR A 63 -2.48 -24.53 -15.03
CA THR A 63 -3.77 -24.94 -14.48
C THR A 63 -4.76 -23.79 -14.65
N ASN A 64 -5.84 -24.02 -15.38
CA ASN A 64 -6.93 -23.06 -15.48
C ASN A 64 -7.80 -23.18 -14.23
N LEU A 65 -7.86 -22.15 -13.41
CA LEU A 65 -8.61 -22.22 -12.16
C LEU A 65 -10.02 -21.67 -12.30
N GLY A 66 -10.36 -20.87 -13.32
CA GLY A 66 -11.75 -20.45 -13.54
C GLY A 66 -12.26 -20.79 -14.94
N ASP A 67 -13.02 -19.90 -15.60
CA ASP A 67 -13.80 -20.25 -16.79
C ASP A 67 -12.99 -20.98 -17.85
N ALA A 68 -13.62 -21.99 -18.49
CA ALA A 68 -12.99 -22.80 -19.51
C ALA A 68 -12.37 -21.92 -20.61
N VAL A 69 -11.10 -22.17 -20.92
CA VAL A 69 -10.35 -21.45 -21.95
C VAL A 69 -10.35 -22.29 -23.22
N ASP A 70 -10.65 -21.68 -24.37
CA ASP A 70 -10.46 -22.30 -25.68
C ASP A 70 -9.57 -21.40 -26.55
N GLY A 71 -8.31 -21.79 -26.67
CA GLY A 71 -7.21 -20.97 -27.17
C GLY A 71 -6.49 -20.26 -26.03
N TRP A 72 -5.22 -20.64 -25.81
CA TRP A 72 -4.41 -20.09 -24.72
C TRP A 72 -3.08 -19.51 -25.21
N THR A 73 -2.68 -18.43 -24.57
CA THR A 73 -1.41 -17.73 -24.75
C THR A 73 -0.81 -17.47 -23.37
N LEU A 74 0.33 -18.09 -23.06
CA LEU A 74 1.08 -17.88 -21.84
C LEU A 74 2.27 -16.95 -22.09
N THR A 75 2.41 -15.88 -21.31
CA THR A 75 3.53 -14.92 -21.44
C THR A 75 4.32 -14.82 -20.13
N TRP A 76 5.64 -14.80 -20.21
CA TRP A 76 6.54 -14.53 -19.08
C TRP A 76 7.80 -13.79 -19.55
N SER A 77 8.64 -13.36 -18.60
CA SER A 77 9.93 -12.74 -18.89
C SER A 77 11.08 -13.48 -18.20
N PHE A 78 12.19 -13.65 -18.92
CA PHE A 78 13.44 -14.16 -18.38
C PHE A 78 14.29 -13.04 -17.77
N GLY A 79 14.84 -13.28 -16.57
CA GLY A 79 15.58 -12.26 -15.81
C GLY A 79 17.09 -12.26 -16.02
N ALA A 80 17.67 -13.29 -16.66
CA ALA A 80 19.11 -13.49 -16.74
C ALA A 80 19.58 -13.86 -18.17
N GLY A 81 18.92 -13.32 -19.19
CA GLY A 81 19.32 -13.48 -20.58
C GLY A 81 19.04 -14.87 -21.18
N GLN A 82 18.23 -15.70 -20.54
CA GLN A 82 17.86 -17.01 -21.07
C GLN A 82 17.13 -16.91 -22.42
N GLN A 83 17.36 -17.88 -23.30
CA GLN A 83 16.76 -17.94 -24.63
C GLN A 83 16.11 -19.31 -24.89
N VAL A 84 14.87 -19.34 -25.35
CA VAL A 84 14.19 -20.56 -25.81
C VAL A 84 14.77 -20.99 -27.16
N ARG A 85 15.10 -22.27 -27.32
CA ARG A 85 15.68 -22.84 -28.55
C ARG A 85 14.70 -23.74 -29.29
N GLN A 86 14.05 -24.64 -28.57
CA GLN A 86 13.12 -25.60 -29.15
C GLN A 86 12.04 -25.91 -28.13
N ALA A 87 10.77 -25.87 -28.53
CA ALA A 87 9.64 -26.19 -27.68
C ALA A 87 8.80 -27.34 -28.28
N TRP A 88 8.03 -28.00 -27.43
CA TRP A 88 7.04 -29.01 -27.82
C TRP A 88 5.75 -28.80 -27.04
N ASN A 89 4.63 -29.28 -27.57
CA ASN A 89 3.27 -29.09 -27.05
C ASN A 89 2.82 -27.62 -26.93
N ALA A 90 3.60 -26.67 -27.46
CA ALA A 90 3.30 -25.25 -27.56
C ALA A 90 4.09 -24.61 -28.71
N GLN A 91 3.55 -23.55 -29.31
CA GLN A 91 4.31 -22.67 -30.20
C GLN A 91 4.91 -21.54 -29.37
N VAL A 92 6.24 -21.51 -29.24
CA VAL A 92 6.94 -20.54 -28.39
C VAL A 92 7.72 -19.55 -29.25
N THR A 93 7.53 -18.26 -28.96
CA THR A 93 8.27 -17.15 -29.57
C THR A 93 8.89 -16.29 -28.46
N GLN A 94 10.02 -15.66 -28.75
CA GLN A 94 10.72 -14.81 -27.79
C GLN A 94 11.22 -13.54 -28.46
N SER A 95 11.04 -12.40 -27.78
CA SER A 95 11.57 -11.09 -28.16
C SER A 95 12.27 -10.48 -26.96
N GLY A 96 13.60 -10.34 -27.03
CA GLY A 96 14.40 -9.93 -25.87
C GLY A 96 14.21 -10.88 -24.68
N ALA A 97 13.73 -10.34 -23.57
CA ALA A 97 13.44 -11.10 -22.35
C ALA A 97 12.04 -11.75 -22.36
N GLU A 98 11.11 -11.26 -23.18
CA GLU A 98 9.70 -11.66 -23.16
C GLU A 98 9.48 -12.92 -24.01
N VAL A 99 8.83 -13.92 -23.43
CA VAL A 99 8.50 -15.19 -24.07
C VAL A 99 6.99 -15.36 -24.13
N THR A 100 6.48 -15.71 -25.30
CA THR A 100 5.06 -16.01 -25.56
C THR A 100 4.91 -17.44 -26.05
N ALA A 101 4.19 -18.28 -25.31
CA ALA A 101 3.79 -19.64 -25.68
C ALA A 101 2.31 -19.68 -26.06
N ARG A 102 1.96 -20.31 -27.18
CA ARG A 102 0.57 -20.49 -27.65
C ARG A 102 0.23 -21.96 -27.79
N ASN A 103 -1.06 -22.27 -27.65
CA ASN A 103 -1.58 -23.61 -27.86
C ASN A 103 -1.28 -24.16 -29.27
N VAL A 104 -1.19 -25.48 -29.37
CA VAL A 104 -1.28 -26.21 -30.64
C VAL A 104 -2.71 -26.70 -30.82
N SER A 105 -3.03 -27.28 -31.98
CA SER A 105 -4.41 -27.58 -32.37
C SER A 105 -5.14 -28.53 -31.41
N TYR A 106 -4.44 -29.48 -30.78
CA TYR A 106 -5.07 -30.50 -29.92
C TYR A 106 -5.20 -30.10 -28.45
N ASN A 107 -4.57 -29.02 -27.99
CA ASN A 107 -4.56 -28.62 -26.58
C ASN A 107 -5.08 -27.18 -26.36
N ALA A 108 -5.88 -26.67 -27.31
CA ALA A 108 -6.48 -25.34 -27.21
C ALA A 108 -7.42 -25.21 -26.01
N ALA A 109 -8.21 -26.25 -25.74
CA ALA A 109 -9.19 -26.25 -24.67
C ALA A 109 -8.57 -26.63 -23.32
N ILE A 110 -8.73 -25.77 -22.31
CA ILE A 110 -8.43 -26.02 -20.90
C ILE A 110 -9.72 -25.79 -20.10
N PRO A 111 -10.46 -26.84 -19.72
CA PRO A 111 -11.66 -26.67 -18.90
C PRO A 111 -11.31 -26.06 -17.54
N THR A 112 -12.30 -25.56 -16.81
CA THR A 112 -12.12 -25.13 -15.42
C THR A 112 -11.56 -26.27 -14.56
N GLY A 113 -10.51 -26.00 -13.79
CA GLY A 113 -9.73 -27.01 -13.05
C GLY A 113 -8.85 -27.90 -13.92
N GLY A 114 -8.91 -27.74 -15.25
CA GLY A 114 -8.10 -28.46 -16.22
C GLY A 114 -6.67 -27.92 -16.29
N ARG A 115 -5.79 -28.70 -16.92
CA ARG A 115 -4.38 -28.33 -17.12
C ARG A 115 -3.89 -28.61 -18.52
N VAL A 116 -2.95 -27.79 -18.97
CA VAL A 116 -2.11 -28.07 -20.14
C VAL A 116 -0.65 -28.06 -19.71
N GLU A 117 0.16 -28.87 -20.37
CA GLU A 117 1.60 -28.97 -20.11
C GLU A 117 2.37 -28.87 -21.41
N PHE A 118 3.45 -28.09 -21.38
CA PHE A 118 4.41 -27.99 -22.46
C PHE A 118 5.84 -27.89 -21.91
N GLY A 119 6.82 -28.13 -22.76
CA GLY A 119 8.22 -28.04 -22.39
C GLY A 119 9.06 -27.40 -23.48
N PHE A 120 10.26 -26.98 -23.10
CA PHE A 120 11.23 -26.45 -24.03
C PHE A 120 12.67 -26.64 -23.57
N ASN A 121 13.59 -26.69 -24.54
CA ASN A 121 15.01 -26.53 -24.31
C ASN A 121 15.39 -25.05 -24.50
N GLY A 122 16.15 -24.51 -23.55
CA GLY A 122 16.68 -23.16 -23.58
C GLY A 122 18.19 -23.11 -23.40
N SER A 123 18.79 -21.95 -23.67
CA SER A 123 20.18 -21.64 -23.35
C SER A 123 20.24 -20.56 -22.25
N SER A 124 21.22 -20.68 -21.36
CA SER A 124 21.52 -19.69 -20.31
C SER A 124 23.02 -19.47 -20.22
N SER A 125 23.46 -18.24 -19.98
CA SER A 125 24.85 -17.89 -19.71
C SER A 125 24.99 -17.46 -18.25
N GLY A 126 25.56 -18.31 -17.40
CA GLY A 126 25.66 -18.05 -15.96
C GLY A 126 24.42 -18.54 -15.19
N SER A 127 23.78 -17.67 -14.40
CA SER A 127 22.63 -18.06 -13.58
C SER A 127 21.36 -18.31 -14.41
N ASN A 128 20.56 -19.31 -14.02
CA ASN A 128 19.29 -19.65 -14.65
C ASN A 128 18.12 -19.58 -13.64
N PRO A 129 17.72 -18.36 -13.20
CA PRO A 129 16.58 -18.20 -12.31
C PRO A 129 15.26 -18.52 -13.02
N ASN A 130 14.36 -19.22 -12.33
CA ASN A 130 13.01 -19.47 -12.81
C ASN A 130 12.22 -18.15 -12.93
N PRO A 131 11.38 -17.97 -13.97
CA PRO A 131 10.42 -16.88 -14.02
C PRO A 131 9.42 -16.98 -12.87
N THR A 132 8.98 -15.82 -12.37
CA THR A 132 8.10 -15.73 -11.19
C THR A 132 6.72 -15.14 -11.50
N ALA A 133 6.51 -14.63 -12.71
CA ALA A 133 5.26 -14.04 -13.16
C ALA A 133 4.88 -14.58 -14.54
N PHE A 134 3.64 -15.04 -14.66
CA PHE A 134 3.08 -15.58 -15.89
C PHE A 134 1.71 -14.97 -16.13
N THR A 135 1.39 -14.65 -17.38
CA THR A 135 0.04 -14.23 -17.77
C THR A 135 -0.57 -15.23 -18.75
N LEU A 136 -1.79 -15.67 -18.51
CA LEU A 136 -2.59 -16.51 -19.40
C LEU A 136 -3.64 -15.64 -20.09
N ASN A 137 -3.59 -15.55 -21.42
CA ASN A 137 -4.45 -14.70 -22.25
C ASN A 137 -4.51 -13.24 -21.77
N GLY A 138 -3.37 -12.72 -21.28
CA GLY A 138 -3.25 -11.37 -20.74
C GLY A 138 -3.61 -11.22 -19.26
N THR A 139 -4.12 -12.27 -18.62
CA THR A 139 -4.48 -12.29 -17.20
C THR A 139 -3.35 -12.88 -16.36
N LEU A 140 -2.91 -12.20 -15.30
CA LEU A 140 -1.86 -12.70 -14.40
C LEU A 140 -2.32 -13.98 -13.68
N CYS A 141 -1.49 -15.02 -13.71
CA CYS A 141 -1.71 -16.24 -12.95
C CYS A 141 -1.33 -16.04 -11.49
N THR A 142 -2.33 -16.04 -10.59
CA THR A 142 -2.19 -15.77 -9.15
C THR A 142 -2.38 -17.01 -8.26
N GLY A 143 -2.80 -18.16 -8.80
CA GLY A 143 -2.83 -19.43 -8.06
C GLY A 143 -4.14 -19.82 -7.38
N ASP A 144 -5.19 -18.98 -7.38
CA ASP A 144 -6.45 -19.24 -6.64
C ASP A 144 -7.73 -18.90 -7.44
N VAL A 145 -8.81 -19.65 -7.19
CA VAL A 145 -10.20 -19.24 -7.48
C VAL A 145 -11.06 -19.26 -6.22
N GLY A 146 -11.68 -18.12 -5.91
CA GLY A 146 -12.69 -18.02 -4.84
C GLY A 146 -14.11 -18.32 -5.36
N PRO A 147 -15.07 -18.75 -4.50
CA PRO A 147 -16.41 -19.13 -4.93
C PRO A 147 -17.30 -17.92 -5.28
N THR A 148 -18.04 -18.06 -6.37
CA THR A 148 -18.98 -17.07 -6.93
C THR A 148 -20.21 -16.90 -6.03
N THR A 149 -20.42 -15.69 -5.50
CA THR A 149 -21.71 -15.31 -4.89
C THR A 149 -22.30 -14.14 -5.68
N THR A 150 -23.51 -14.34 -6.22
CA THR A 150 -24.28 -13.35 -6.98
C THR A 150 -24.54 -12.11 -6.13
N THR A 151 -23.75 -11.05 -6.34
CA THR A 151 -24.02 -9.72 -5.79
C THR A 151 -23.78 -8.70 -6.89
N THR A 152 -24.78 -7.85 -7.13
CA THR A 152 -24.68 -6.70 -8.02
C THR A 152 -23.64 -5.73 -7.45
N THR A 153 -22.39 -5.82 -7.90
CA THR A 153 -21.33 -4.91 -7.45
C THR A 153 -20.33 -4.61 -8.56
N THR A 154 -20.30 -3.32 -8.88
CA THR A 154 -19.22 -2.50 -9.42
C THR A 154 -17.82 -3.13 -9.36
N THR A 155 -17.19 -3.20 -10.54
CA THR A 155 -15.77 -3.47 -10.79
C THR A 155 -14.82 -2.91 -9.72
N THR A 156 -14.14 -3.79 -8.98
CA THR A 156 -12.87 -3.48 -8.30
C THR A 156 -11.76 -4.26 -8.99
N THR A 157 -11.14 -3.58 -9.95
CA THR A 157 -9.86 -3.91 -10.56
C THR A 157 -8.76 -4.02 -9.49
N THR A 158 -7.81 -4.96 -9.60
CA THR A 158 -6.42 -4.77 -9.13
C THR A 158 -5.68 -3.75 -10.02
N GLY A 159 -6.38 -2.66 -10.35
CA GLY A 159 -5.80 -1.49 -10.97
C GLY A 159 -5.02 -0.72 -9.93
N ASN A 160 -4.20 0.21 -10.39
CA ASN A 160 -3.66 1.27 -9.55
C ASN A 160 -4.73 1.75 -8.57
N PRO A 161 -4.36 2.09 -7.32
CA PRO A 161 -5.31 2.57 -6.33
C PRO A 161 -6.18 3.66 -6.98
N PRO A 162 -7.51 3.64 -6.81
CA PRO A 162 -8.38 4.60 -7.49
C PRO A 162 -7.80 6.01 -7.35
N VAL A 163 -7.68 6.72 -8.47
CA VAL A 163 -7.00 8.02 -8.51
C VAL A 163 -8.03 9.14 -8.37
N GLY A 164 -7.66 10.19 -7.65
CA GLY A 164 -8.55 11.29 -7.33
C GLY A 164 -7.81 12.45 -6.68
N ASN A 165 -8.55 13.35 -6.04
CA ASN A 165 -7.98 14.40 -5.21
C ASN A 165 -8.36 14.15 -3.76
N LEU A 166 -7.45 14.42 -2.83
CA LEU A 166 -7.83 14.54 -1.43
C LEU A 166 -8.81 15.72 -1.28
N PRO A 167 -9.91 15.57 -0.50
CA PRO A 167 -10.78 16.69 -0.22
C PRO A 167 -10.12 17.66 0.76
N SER A 168 -10.55 18.92 0.74
CA SER A 168 -10.10 19.95 1.70
C SER A 168 -10.80 19.87 3.06
N SER A 169 -11.79 18.98 3.20
CA SER A 169 -12.48 18.68 4.46
C SER A 169 -12.86 17.19 4.45
N PHE A 170 -12.78 16.54 5.60
CA PHE A 170 -13.07 15.11 5.72
C PHE A 170 -14.33 14.87 6.54
N ARG A 171 -15.08 13.83 6.19
CA ARG A 171 -16.20 13.30 6.99
C ARG A 171 -16.05 11.80 7.08
N TRP A 172 -16.34 11.26 8.26
CA TRP A 172 -16.14 9.85 8.56
C TRP A 172 -17.39 9.24 9.20
N SER A 173 -17.56 7.94 9.00
CA SER A 173 -18.40 7.08 9.82
C SER A 173 -17.49 6.13 10.58
N SER A 174 -17.60 6.10 11.90
CA SER A 174 -16.89 5.15 12.74
C SER A 174 -17.70 3.88 12.95
N SER A 175 -17.00 2.74 12.96
CA SER A 175 -17.49 1.51 13.59
C SER A 175 -17.65 1.68 15.11
N GLY A 176 -18.21 0.64 15.75
CA GLY A 176 -17.99 0.41 17.18
C GLY A 176 -16.56 -0.06 17.48
N GLN A 177 -16.34 -0.60 18.67
CA GLN A 177 -15.07 -1.24 19.06
C GLN A 177 -14.91 -2.56 18.29
N LEU A 178 -13.85 -2.67 17.48
CA LEU A 178 -13.57 -3.84 16.65
C LEU A 178 -12.52 -4.76 17.27
N ILE A 179 -11.44 -4.18 17.81
CA ILE A 179 -10.36 -4.96 18.44
C ILE A 179 -10.18 -4.49 19.88
N SER A 180 -10.29 -5.44 20.80
CA SER A 180 -10.21 -5.26 22.25
C SER A 180 -9.13 -6.17 22.84
N PRO A 181 -8.56 -5.86 24.02
CA PRO A 181 -7.61 -6.75 24.69
C PRO A 181 -8.18 -8.16 24.86
N LYS A 182 -7.33 -9.17 24.63
CA LYS A 182 -7.64 -10.59 24.86
C LYS A 182 -6.69 -11.16 25.90
N PRO A 183 -6.87 -10.79 27.18
CA PRO A 183 -5.90 -11.16 28.19
C PRO A 183 -5.80 -12.67 28.33
N ASP A 184 -4.57 -13.15 28.51
CA ASP A 184 -4.28 -14.53 28.91
C ASP A 184 -3.45 -14.56 30.20
N ALA A 185 -3.10 -15.75 30.67
CA ALA A 185 -2.40 -15.92 31.94
C ALA A 185 -1.06 -15.17 32.03
N THR A 186 -0.38 -14.92 30.90
CA THR A 186 0.90 -14.20 30.87
C THR A 186 0.77 -12.77 30.34
N HIS A 187 -0.38 -12.42 29.76
CA HIS A 187 -0.67 -11.10 29.20
C HIS A 187 -2.01 -10.55 29.71
N PRO A 188 -2.12 -10.13 30.98
CA PRO A 188 -3.33 -9.47 31.50
C PRO A 188 -3.48 -8.03 30.95
N ASN A 189 -3.51 -7.90 29.63
CA ASN A 189 -3.54 -6.65 28.88
C ASN A 189 -4.86 -5.89 29.12
N VAL A 190 -4.74 -4.58 29.30
CA VAL A 190 -5.88 -3.68 29.54
C VAL A 190 -6.19 -2.76 28.36
N ALA A 191 -5.26 -2.66 27.41
CA ALA A 191 -5.34 -1.79 26.24
C ALA A 191 -4.77 -2.45 24.98
N VAL A 192 -5.38 -2.14 23.84
CA VAL A 192 -4.81 -2.35 22.49
C VAL A 192 -4.74 -0.99 21.83
N LYS A 193 -3.57 -0.64 21.31
CA LYS A 193 -3.20 0.73 20.94
C LYS A 193 -2.38 0.76 19.65
N ASP A 194 -2.25 1.96 19.08
CA ASP A 194 -1.27 2.30 18.04
C ASP A 194 -1.25 1.29 16.87
N PRO A 195 -2.37 1.10 16.16
CA PRO A 195 -2.47 0.04 15.17
C PRO A 195 -1.69 0.38 13.90
N SER A 196 -1.05 -0.65 13.34
CA SER A 196 -0.59 -0.67 11.97
C SER A 196 -1.27 -1.78 11.17
N VAL A 197 -1.70 -1.47 9.94
CA VAL A 197 -2.59 -2.35 9.17
C VAL A 197 -2.32 -2.36 7.67
N VAL A 198 -2.27 -3.57 7.12
CA VAL A 198 -2.27 -3.83 5.67
C VAL A 198 -3.31 -4.87 5.29
N TYR A 199 -3.86 -4.78 4.09
CA TYR A 199 -4.65 -5.84 3.47
C TYR A 199 -3.80 -6.54 2.41
N TYR A 200 -3.45 -7.80 2.67
CA TYR A 200 -2.55 -8.60 1.85
C TYR A 200 -3.02 -10.05 1.80
N ASN A 201 -2.96 -10.69 0.63
CA ASN A 201 -3.39 -12.08 0.42
C ASN A 201 -4.75 -12.42 1.04
N GLY A 202 -5.74 -11.55 0.82
CA GLY A 202 -7.13 -11.76 1.25
C GLY A 202 -7.40 -11.51 2.73
N LYS A 203 -6.42 -11.00 3.49
CA LYS A 203 -6.56 -10.75 4.92
C LYS A 203 -6.07 -9.37 5.32
N TYR A 204 -6.73 -8.80 6.33
CA TYR A 204 -6.15 -7.74 7.15
C TYR A 204 -5.09 -8.36 8.06
N HIS A 205 -3.94 -7.70 8.13
CA HIS A 205 -2.87 -7.99 9.08
C HIS A 205 -2.70 -6.76 9.95
N VAL A 206 -3.01 -6.90 11.23
CA VAL A 206 -2.98 -5.80 12.20
C VAL A 206 -1.90 -6.08 13.24
N PHE A 207 -1.01 -5.11 13.42
CA PHE A 207 -0.04 -5.05 14.51
C PHE A 207 -0.47 -3.93 15.44
N ALA A 208 -0.36 -4.12 16.75
CA ALA A 208 -0.75 -3.09 17.71
C ALA A 208 0.09 -3.17 18.98
N SER A 209 0.21 -2.05 19.68
CA SER A 209 0.70 -1.99 21.05
C SER A 209 -0.29 -2.67 22.01
N THR A 210 0.23 -3.33 23.04
CA THR A 210 -0.55 -3.82 24.18
C THR A 210 0.09 -3.37 25.48
N TYR A 211 -0.73 -3.03 26.47
CA TYR A 211 -0.24 -2.67 27.80
C TYR A 211 -0.75 -3.62 28.88
N THR A 212 0.18 -4.17 29.66
CA THR A 212 -0.07 -4.86 30.93
C THR A 212 0.57 -4.09 32.09
N ASN A 213 1.89 -4.24 32.27
CA ASN A 213 2.76 -3.54 33.23
C ASN A 213 3.96 -2.90 32.50
N GLY A 214 3.78 -2.67 31.21
CA GLY A 214 4.79 -2.34 30.22
C GLY A 214 4.20 -2.59 28.83
N TYR A 215 4.74 -1.90 27.84
CA TYR A 215 4.30 -2.03 26.45
C TYR A 215 5.01 -3.21 25.76
N ASN A 216 4.24 -3.98 25.01
CA ASN A 216 4.75 -4.91 24.00
C ASN A 216 3.81 -4.90 22.79
N LEU A 217 3.99 -5.80 21.82
CA LEU A 217 3.24 -5.83 20.57
C LEU A 217 2.38 -7.09 20.45
N MET A 218 1.28 -6.96 19.71
CA MET A 218 0.45 -8.07 19.27
C MET A 218 0.29 -8.07 17.75
N TYR A 219 -0.09 -9.23 17.23
CA TYR A 219 -0.53 -9.43 15.86
C TYR A 219 -1.91 -10.10 15.84
N THR A 220 -2.77 -9.69 14.91
CA THR A 220 -4.01 -10.40 14.59
C THR A 220 -4.30 -10.32 13.09
N SER A 221 -5.11 -11.25 12.58
CA SER A 221 -5.50 -11.30 11.18
C SER A 221 -6.87 -11.92 10.96
N PHE A 222 -7.60 -11.37 9.98
CA PHE A 222 -8.97 -11.72 9.63
C PHE A 222 -9.25 -11.29 8.19
N SER A 223 -10.22 -11.91 7.52
CA SER A 223 -10.57 -11.56 6.13
C SER A 223 -11.62 -10.44 6.04
N ASP A 224 -12.44 -10.30 7.08
CA ASP A 224 -13.53 -9.32 7.13
C ASP A 224 -13.58 -8.62 8.51
N TRP A 225 -13.91 -7.34 8.53
CA TRP A 225 -13.97 -6.54 9.76
C TRP A 225 -14.98 -7.06 10.79
N SER A 226 -16.03 -7.76 10.38
CA SER A 226 -16.98 -8.42 11.30
C SER A 226 -16.32 -9.52 12.15
N GLN A 227 -15.19 -10.06 11.70
CA GLN A 227 -14.43 -11.09 12.40
C GLN A 227 -13.34 -10.52 13.32
N ALA A 228 -13.05 -9.21 13.25
CA ALA A 228 -11.95 -8.59 13.98
C ALA A 228 -12.04 -8.81 15.50
N SER A 229 -13.25 -8.78 16.04
CA SER A 229 -13.49 -8.97 17.48
C SER A 229 -13.20 -10.39 17.97
N SER A 230 -13.40 -11.39 17.12
CA SER A 230 -13.16 -12.81 17.44
C SER A 230 -11.79 -13.31 17.02
N ALA A 231 -11.10 -12.62 16.09
CA ALA A 231 -9.80 -12.99 15.57
C ALA A 231 -8.73 -13.20 16.67
N PRO A 232 -7.96 -14.30 16.65
CA PRO A 232 -6.99 -14.59 17.71
C PRO A 232 -5.87 -13.53 17.75
N HIS A 233 -5.36 -13.27 18.95
CA HIS A 233 -4.18 -12.42 19.15
C HIS A 233 -2.96 -13.31 19.31
N TYR A 234 -1.87 -12.96 18.62
CA TYR A 234 -0.55 -13.50 18.86
C TYR A 234 0.31 -12.42 19.52
N TYR A 235 0.78 -12.66 20.74
CA TYR A 235 1.68 -11.74 21.44
C TYR A 235 3.11 -11.93 20.93
N LEU A 236 3.72 -10.84 20.45
CA LEU A 236 4.98 -10.88 19.70
C LEU A 236 6.21 -11.06 20.59
N ASP A 237 6.07 -10.97 21.90
CA ASP A 237 7.11 -11.38 22.84
C ASP A 237 7.45 -12.89 22.75
N ARG A 238 6.55 -13.70 22.17
CA ARG A 238 6.76 -15.12 21.86
C ARG A 238 7.57 -15.37 20.59
N SER A 239 7.81 -14.33 19.80
CA SER A 239 8.65 -14.38 18.59
C SER A 239 10.09 -13.97 18.92
N GLY A 240 10.94 -13.84 17.89
CA GLY A 240 12.27 -13.26 18.06
C GLY A 240 12.25 -11.82 18.61
N ILE A 241 11.16 -11.05 18.43
CA ILE A 241 11.02 -9.68 18.97
C ILE A 241 11.23 -9.65 20.49
N GLY A 242 10.75 -10.68 21.18
CA GLY A 242 10.94 -10.89 22.62
C GLY A 242 10.22 -9.89 23.52
N GLY A 243 10.34 -10.11 24.82
CA GLY A 243 9.79 -9.23 25.86
C GLY A 243 10.51 -7.88 25.98
N GLY A 244 10.11 -7.08 26.97
CA GLY A 244 10.60 -5.72 27.17
C GLY A 244 9.76 -4.68 26.42
N TYR A 245 10.16 -3.41 26.52
CA TYR A 245 9.41 -2.29 25.95
C TYR A 245 9.44 -2.30 24.42
N ARG A 246 8.27 -2.49 23.78
CA ARG A 246 8.02 -2.28 22.35
C ARG A 246 6.64 -1.64 22.16
N ALA A 247 6.55 -0.58 21.37
CA ALA A 247 5.30 0.14 21.14
C ALA A 247 5.26 0.78 19.75
N ALA A 248 4.07 1.21 19.32
CA ALA A 248 3.81 1.94 18.08
C ALA A 248 4.41 1.27 16.83
N PRO A 249 3.91 0.07 16.46
CA PRO A 249 4.38 -0.65 15.29
C PRO A 249 3.99 0.07 13.99
N GLN A 250 4.80 -0.12 12.95
CA GLN A 250 4.47 0.17 11.55
C GLN A 250 4.96 -1.00 10.68
N VAL A 251 4.05 -1.65 9.94
CA VAL A 251 4.38 -2.80 9.07
C VAL A 251 4.46 -2.41 7.60
N PHE A 252 5.43 -2.90 6.84
CA PHE A 252 5.44 -2.77 5.37
C PHE A 252 6.34 -3.81 4.72
N TYR A 253 6.16 -4.03 3.43
CA TYR A 253 7.02 -4.89 2.63
C TYR A 253 8.14 -4.08 1.98
N PHE A 254 9.40 -4.34 2.34
CA PHE A 254 10.53 -3.72 1.68
C PHE A 254 10.91 -4.54 0.44
N ALA A 255 10.36 -4.14 -0.70
CA ALA A 255 10.46 -4.87 -1.95
C ALA A 255 11.91 -5.19 -2.39
N PRO A 256 12.91 -4.28 -2.25
CA PRO A 256 14.28 -4.57 -2.67
C PRO A 256 14.95 -5.74 -1.93
N GLN A 257 14.50 -6.07 -0.71
CA GLN A 257 15.04 -7.19 0.07
C GLN A 257 14.07 -8.36 0.20
N ARG A 258 12.86 -8.21 -0.31
CA ARG A 258 11.79 -9.22 -0.22
C ARG A 258 11.44 -9.60 1.22
N LEU A 259 11.47 -8.62 2.12
CA LEU A 259 11.21 -8.80 3.55
C LEU A 259 10.10 -7.86 4.00
N TRP A 260 9.24 -8.37 4.86
CA TRP A 260 8.41 -7.54 5.72
C TRP A 260 9.26 -6.94 6.81
N TYR A 261 9.02 -5.66 7.08
CA TYR A 261 9.60 -4.89 8.16
C TYR A 261 8.49 -4.50 9.13
N LEU A 262 8.77 -4.62 10.42
CA LEU A 262 7.97 -4.05 11.50
C LEU A 262 8.86 -3.05 12.23
N VAL A 263 8.59 -1.76 12.05
CA VAL A 263 9.28 -0.65 12.72
C VAL A 263 8.53 -0.34 14.02
N TYR A 264 9.24 -0.07 15.11
CA TYR A 264 8.63 0.25 16.41
C TYR A 264 9.66 0.90 17.35
N GLN A 265 9.21 1.48 18.45
CA GLN A 265 10.11 2.05 19.45
C GLN A 265 10.53 1.03 20.51
N THR A 266 11.79 1.12 20.95
CA THR A 266 12.36 0.33 22.07
C THR A 266 12.87 1.21 23.20
N GLY A 267 12.41 2.45 23.25
CA GLY A 267 12.65 3.41 24.34
C GLY A 267 13.72 4.41 23.97
N SER A 268 14.98 3.97 23.90
CA SER A 268 16.10 4.85 23.52
C SER A 268 16.37 4.89 22.01
N ASN A 269 15.58 4.18 21.20
CA ASN A 269 15.83 4.03 19.77
C ASN A 269 14.56 3.72 18.97
N ALA A 270 14.67 3.96 17.67
CA ALA A 270 13.87 3.32 16.64
C ALA A 270 14.44 1.94 16.34
N SER A 271 13.60 0.92 16.37
CA SER A 271 14.01 -0.45 16.05
C SER A 271 13.15 -1.04 14.95
N TYR A 272 13.63 -2.14 14.39
CA TYR A 272 12.88 -2.94 13.45
C TYR A 272 13.13 -4.43 13.65
N SER A 273 12.14 -5.22 13.25
CA SER A 273 12.27 -6.66 13.02
C SER A 273 11.83 -7.01 11.61
N THR A 274 12.25 -8.17 11.12
CA THR A 274 11.94 -8.63 9.76
C THR A 274 11.35 -10.04 9.75
N THR A 275 10.55 -10.33 8.73
CA THR A 275 10.13 -11.68 8.35
C THR A 275 9.96 -11.80 6.83
N THR A 276 10.05 -13.01 6.28
CA THR A 276 9.66 -13.30 4.90
C THR A 276 8.16 -13.56 4.75
N ASP A 277 7.44 -13.83 5.84
CA ASP A 277 6.02 -14.19 5.83
C ASP A 277 5.25 -13.48 6.96
N ILE A 278 4.49 -12.44 6.60
CA ILE A 278 3.64 -11.68 7.51
C ILE A 278 2.56 -12.53 8.19
N SER A 279 2.17 -13.66 7.59
CA SER A 279 1.13 -14.53 8.15
C SER A 279 1.64 -15.43 9.28
N ASN A 280 2.97 -15.54 9.43
CA ASN A 280 3.62 -16.31 10.49
C ASN A 280 4.20 -15.38 11.57
N PRO A 281 3.42 -14.99 12.61
CA PRO A 281 3.88 -14.05 13.63
C PRO A 281 4.99 -14.58 14.54
N SER A 282 5.27 -15.89 14.54
CA SER A 282 6.41 -16.44 15.29
C SER A 282 7.77 -16.20 14.62
N SER A 283 7.76 -15.86 13.32
CA SER A 283 8.96 -15.76 12.49
C SER A 283 9.66 -14.39 12.54
N TRP A 284 9.09 -13.41 13.24
CA TRP A 284 9.70 -12.09 13.37
C TRP A 284 11.05 -12.18 14.08
N SER A 285 12.07 -11.55 13.49
CA SER A 285 13.43 -11.54 14.03
C SER A 285 13.54 -10.77 15.36
N ALA A 286 14.69 -10.92 16.03
CA ALA A 286 15.07 -10.02 17.12
C ALA A 286 15.23 -8.56 16.64
N PRO A 287 14.96 -7.57 17.52
CA PRO A 287 15.05 -6.15 17.18
C PRO A 287 16.47 -5.76 16.80
N LYS A 288 16.59 -4.92 15.77
CA LYS A 288 17.79 -4.17 15.42
C LYS A 288 17.48 -2.68 15.45
N ASN A 289 18.46 -1.87 15.80
CA ASN A 289 18.29 -0.41 15.89
C ASN A 289 18.62 0.27 14.56
N PHE A 290 17.87 1.31 14.21
CA PHE A 290 18.20 2.17 13.08
C PHE A 290 19.37 3.11 13.40
N TYR A 291 19.43 3.63 14.63
CA TYR A 291 20.46 4.57 15.05
C TYR A 291 21.53 3.85 15.87
N ALA A 292 22.67 3.55 15.26
CA ALA A 292 23.79 2.86 15.92
C ALA A 292 24.30 3.59 17.17
N ASN A 293 24.23 4.93 17.17
CA ASN A 293 24.72 5.78 18.26
C ASN A 293 23.61 6.26 19.21
N GLY A 294 22.43 5.64 19.16
CA GLY A 294 21.27 6.06 19.95
C GLY A 294 20.63 7.37 19.45
N MET A 295 19.96 8.08 20.35
CA MET A 295 19.17 9.28 20.05
C MET A 295 20.02 10.41 19.40
N PRO A 296 19.68 10.87 18.18
CA PRO A 296 20.32 12.00 17.54
C PRO A 296 20.40 13.24 18.45
N GLN A 297 21.51 13.99 18.35
CA GLN A 297 21.76 15.16 19.22
C GLN A 297 20.65 16.21 19.09
N ILE A 298 20.18 16.49 17.88
CA ILE A 298 19.08 17.45 17.65
C ILE A 298 17.80 17.07 18.41
N ILE A 299 17.51 15.79 18.59
CA ILE A 299 16.35 15.34 19.37
C ILE A 299 16.63 15.54 20.86
N ARG A 300 17.81 15.14 21.33
CA ARG A 300 18.23 15.36 22.74
C ARG A 300 18.18 16.83 23.15
N ASP A 301 18.52 17.73 22.25
CA ASP A 301 18.51 19.17 22.51
C ASP A 301 17.10 19.78 22.59
N ASN A 302 16.09 19.12 22.00
CA ASN A 302 14.74 19.69 21.82
C ASN A 302 13.61 18.90 22.52
N ILE A 303 13.86 17.66 22.96
CA ILE A 303 12.86 16.76 23.56
C ILE A 303 12.30 17.25 24.90
N GLY A 304 13.08 18.04 25.66
CA GLY A 304 12.66 18.49 26.99
C GLY A 304 12.27 17.33 27.91
N ASN A 305 11.03 17.36 28.42
CA ASN A 305 10.47 16.30 29.28
C ASN A 305 9.60 15.29 28.49
N GLY A 306 9.62 15.34 27.17
CA GLY A 306 8.85 14.43 26.32
C GLY A 306 9.53 13.08 26.11
N TYR A 307 9.02 12.32 25.14
CA TYR A 307 9.48 10.97 24.82
C TYR A 307 9.75 10.85 23.32
N TRP A 308 10.80 10.13 22.95
CA TRP A 308 11.10 9.90 21.54
C TRP A 308 10.29 8.71 21.02
N VAL A 309 9.23 9.01 20.27
CA VAL A 309 8.15 8.06 19.96
C VAL A 309 7.71 8.10 18.51
N ASP A 310 6.88 7.12 18.14
CA ASP A 310 6.05 7.07 16.95
C ASP A 310 6.85 7.17 15.65
N PHE A 311 7.68 6.15 15.45
CA PHE A 311 8.54 6.01 14.29
C PHE A 311 7.75 5.65 13.04
N TRP A 312 7.89 6.45 12.00
CA TRP A 312 7.23 6.22 10.71
C TRP A 312 8.25 6.21 9.57
N LEU A 313 8.33 5.08 8.87
CA LEU A 313 9.17 4.91 7.70
C LEU A 313 8.39 5.13 6.41
N VAL A 314 9.02 5.79 5.44
CA VAL A 314 8.52 5.89 4.07
C VAL A 314 9.69 6.09 3.11
N CYS A 315 9.63 5.53 1.91
CA CYS A 315 10.67 5.70 0.90
C CYS A 315 10.11 6.29 -0.39
N ASP A 316 10.92 7.11 -1.06
CA ASP A 316 10.77 7.39 -2.49
C ASP A 316 11.70 6.47 -3.30
N THR A 317 11.87 6.77 -4.59
CA THR A 317 12.71 5.95 -5.48
C THR A 317 14.20 6.03 -5.18
N ALA A 318 14.66 7.00 -4.38
CA ALA A 318 16.07 7.26 -4.11
C ALA A 318 16.43 7.06 -2.63
N LYS A 319 15.56 7.44 -1.71
CA LYS A 319 15.82 7.50 -0.27
C LYS A 319 14.70 6.90 0.55
N CYS A 320 15.06 6.41 1.73
CA CYS A 320 14.15 6.12 2.82
C CYS A 320 14.27 7.19 3.90
N TYR A 321 13.14 7.54 4.48
CA TYR A 321 12.99 8.56 5.49
C TYR A 321 12.38 7.95 6.74
N LEU A 322 12.91 8.32 7.89
CA LEU A 322 12.42 7.88 9.20
C LEU A 322 11.98 9.11 9.99
N PHE A 323 10.67 9.23 10.14
CA PHE A 323 10.04 10.25 10.97
C PHE A 323 9.90 9.78 12.41
N SER A 324 9.84 10.72 13.34
CA SER A 324 9.58 10.48 14.77
C SER A 324 9.11 11.75 15.45
N SER A 325 8.41 11.63 16.56
CA SER A 325 7.99 12.74 17.43
C SER A 325 8.73 12.73 18.76
N ASP A 326 8.64 13.81 19.53
CA ASP A 326 9.27 13.93 20.85
C ASP A 326 8.29 14.30 21.98
N ASP A 327 6.99 14.28 21.75
CA ASP A 327 5.94 14.80 22.65
C ASP A 327 6.15 16.26 23.08
N ASN A 328 6.97 17.01 22.35
CA ASN A 328 7.37 18.38 22.69
C ASN A 328 7.25 19.35 21.50
N GLY A 329 6.39 19.02 20.53
CA GLY A 329 6.06 19.92 19.43
C GLY A 329 7.00 19.83 18.24
N HIS A 330 7.78 18.76 18.11
CA HIS A 330 8.68 18.55 16.96
C HIS A 330 8.39 17.25 16.22
N LEU A 331 8.28 17.36 14.90
CA LEU A 331 8.36 16.23 13.98
C LEU A 331 9.75 16.19 13.36
N TYR A 332 10.50 15.13 13.64
CA TYR A 332 11.84 14.92 13.06
C TYR A 332 11.77 14.08 11.80
N ARG A 333 12.79 14.20 10.95
CA ARG A 333 13.00 13.35 9.78
C ARG A 333 14.50 13.09 9.60
N SER A 334 14.88 11.82 9.60
CA SER A 334 16.20 11.35 9.14
C SER A 334 16.08 10.74 7.75
N GLU A 335 17.20 10.54 7.07
CA GLU A 335 17.22 9.92 5.74
C GLU A 335 18.43 8.98 5.53
N THR A 336 18.23 8.00 4.65
CA THR A 336 19.27 7.12 4.11
C THR A 336 18.98 6.83 2.63
N ASN A 337 19.97 6.39 1.86
CA ASN A 337 19.71 5.93 0.50
C ASN A 337 18.92 4.62 0.52
N LEU A 338 18.03 4.41 -0.46
CA LEU A 338 17.22 3.20 -0.57
C LEU A 338 18.08 1.93 -0.61
N SER A 339 19.25 2.00 -1.26
CA SER A 339 20.22 0.89 -1.33
C SER A 339 20.95 0.59 -0.02
N GLN A 340 20.95 1.52 0.94
CA GLN A 340 21.61 1.37 2.24
C GLN A 340 20.64 0.95 3.34
N PHE A 341 19.33 1.14 3.13
CA PHE A 341 18.29 0.70 4.05
C PHE A 341 18.49 -0.77 4.47
N PRO A 342 18.37 -1.13 5.77
CA PRO A 342 17.93 -0.33 6.92
C PRO A 342 19.02 0.51 7.60
N ASN A 343 20.24 0.54 7.07
CA ASN A 343 21.36 1.25 7.68
C ASN A 343 21.44 2.71 7.18
N GLY A 344 22.31 3.50 7.82
CA GLY A 344 22.77 4.78 7.27
C GLY A 344 21.82 5.96 7.50
N PHE A 345 20.85 5.84 8.41
CA PHE A 345 20.02 6.99 8.79
C PHE A 345 20.89 8.09 9.42
N THR A 346 20.94 9.22 8.73
CA THR A 346 21.69 10.42 9.12
C THR A 346 20.86 11.66 8.76
N ASN A 347 21.46 12.86 8.85
CA ASN A 347 20.82 14.11 8.46
C ASN A 347 19.44 14.32 9.13
N THR A 348 19.38 14.08 10.45
CA THR A 348 18.17 14.31 11.23
C THR A 348 17.87 15.81 11.29
N VAL A 349 16.71 16.21 10.77
CA VAL A 349 16.22 17.59 10.79
C VAL A 349 14.86 17.66 11.50
N ILE A 350 14.51 18.84 12.01
CA ILE A 350 13.13 19.16 12.40
C ILE A 350 12.35 19.45 11.11
N ALA A 351 11.49 18.54 10.71
CA ALA A 351 10.67 18.65 9.49
C ALA A 351 9.44 19.54 9.68
N MET A 352 8.90 19.58 10.90
CA MET A 352 7.83 20.50 11.31
C MET A 352 7.97 20.77 12.81
N ARG A 353 7.55 21.97 13.26
CA ARG A 353 7.47 22.30 14.68
C ARG A 353 6.26 23.18 14.97
N ASP A 354 5.74 23.05 16.18
CA ASP A 354 4.76 23.95 16.76
C ASP A 354 5.21 24.31 18.18
N SER A 355 5.10 25.58 18.58
CA SER A 355 5.49 26.00 19.94
C SER A 355 4.52 25.46 21.00
N ASP A 356 3.29 25.16 20.61
CA ASP A 356 2.36 24.41 21.44
C ASP A 356 2.48 22.93 21.09
N ARG A 357 3.13 22.17 21.98
CA ARG A 357 3.31 20.71 21.81
C ARG A 357 2.01 19.98 21.53
N ASN A 358 0.88 20.45 22.05
CA ASN A 358 -0.41 19.80 21.86
C ASN A 358 -0.90 19.90 20.41
N ARG A 359 -0.42 20.89 19.64
CA ARG A 359 -0.79 21.05 18.23
C ARG A 359 0.00 20.15 17.28
N LEU A 360 1.14 19.63 17.71
CA LEU A 360 2.00 18.70 16.95
C LEU A 360 2.60 17.69 17.93
N PHE A 361 1.74 16.81 18.46
CA PHE A 361 2.05 16.01 19.64
C PHE A 361 2.82 14.74 19.30
N GLU A 362 2.15 13.75 18.68
CA GLU A 362 2.71 12.44 18.35
C GLU A 362 2.02 11.81 17.11
N ALA A 363 2.27 10.53 16.85
CA ALA A 363 1.56 9.66 15.89
C ALA A 363 1.49 10.19 14.44
N SER A 364 2.66 10.45 13.84
CA SER A 364 2.73 10.87 12.44
C SER A 364 2.51 9.71 11.45
N ASN A 365 1.75 9.94 10.39
CA ASN A 365 1.76 9.10 9.19
C ASN A 365 2.10 9.92 7.95
N VAL A 366 2.93 9.37 7.07
CA VAL A 366 3.31 9.98 5.79
C VAL A 366 3.04 9.02 4.64
N TYR A 367 2.14 9.42 3.73
CA TYR A 367 1.68 8.58 2.62
C TYR A 367 1.94 9.20 1.25
N LYS A 368 2.27 8.36 0.28
CA LYS A 368 2.23 8.73 -1.14
C LYS A 368 0.78 8.71 -1.63
N ILE A 369 0.34 9.73 -2.36
CA ILE A 369 -0.99 9.74 -2.97
C ILE A 369 -0.92 9.13 -4.37
N ALA A 370 -1.68 8.05 -4.58
CA ALA A 370 -1.74 7.34 -5.84
C ALA A 370 -2.14 8.26 -7.01
N GLY A 371 -1.39 8.15 -8.12
CA GLY A 371 -1.63 8.96 -9.32
C GLY A 371 -1.26 10.44 -9.19
N LYS A 372 -0.59 10.86 -8.10
CA LYS A 372 -0.19 12.26 -7.87
C LYS A 372 1.27 12.37 -7.46
N ASN A 373 1.94 13.45 -7.84
CA ASN A 373 3.19 13.88 -7.22
C ASN A 373 2.90 14.68 -5.94
N GLN A 374 2.22 14.03 -5.00
CA GLN A 374 1.78 14.62 -3.75
C GLN A 374 1.92 13.59 -2.62
N TRP A 375 2.26 14.09 -1.44
CA TRP A 375 2.37 13.36 -0.19
C TRP A 375 1.37 13.92 0.81
N LEU A 376 0.85 13.07 1.70
CA LEU A 376 -0.03 13.43 2.80
C LEU A 376 0.70 13.17 4.12
N LEU A 377 0.77 14.17 4.98
CA LEU A 377 1.14 14.04 6.39
C LEU A 377 -0.14 14.11 7.22
N VAL A 378 -0.32 13.13 8.10
CA VAL A 378 -1.32 13.12 9.17
C VAL A 378 -0.57 13.12 10.50
N HIS A 379 -1.00 13.93 11.47
CA HIS A 379 -0.32 14.03 12.76
C HIS A 379 -1.30 14.26 13.89
N GLU A 380 -1.14 13.55 15.01
CA GLU A 380 -2.02 13.66 16.16
C GLU A 380 -1.76 14.98 16.92
N ALA A 381 -2.84 15.51 17.47
CA ALA A 381 -2.90 16.68 18.30
C ALA A 381 -3.85 16.43 19.48
N ILE A 382 -3.69 17.23 20.53
CA ILE A 382 -4.59 17.30 21.68
C ILE A 382 -5.36 18.61 21.56
N GLY A 383 -6.68 18.53 21.45
CA GLY A 383 -7.57 19.68 21.29
C GLY A 383 -7.69 20.50 22.57
N THR A 384 -8.26 21.69 22.44
CA THR A 384 -8.59 22.58 23.56
C THR A 384 -9.54 21.94 24.58
N ASP A 385 -10.32 20.93 24.19
CA ASP A 385 -11.17 20.11 25.06
C ASP A 385 -10.45 18.87 25.65
N GLY A 386 -9.14 18.79 25.48
CA GLY A 386 -8.29 17.68 25.95
C GLY A 386 -8.41 16.39 25.13
N ARG A 387 -9.16 16.40 24.02
CA ARG A 387 -9.41 15.19 23.22
C ARG A 387 -8.43 15.04 22.07
N ARG A 388 -8.11 13.79 21.74
CA ARG A 388 -7.23 13.44 20.62
C ARG A 388 -7.92 13.65 19.28
N TRP A 389 -7.17 14.20 18.33
CA TRP A 389 -7.62 14.44 16.95
C TRP A 389 -6.44 14.52 16.00
N PHE A 390 -6.71 14.45 14.70
CA PHE A 390 -5.67 14.51 13.66
C PHE A 390 -5.76 15.79 12.82
N ARG A 391 -4.58 16.34 12.57
CA ARG A 391 -4.31 17.39 11.59
C ARG A 391 -3.76 16.77 10.31
N SER A 392 -3.85 17.49 9.18
CA SER A 392 -3.30 17.02 7.91
C SER A 392 -2.68 18.12 7.05
N TRP A 393 -1.66 17.73 6.29
CA TRP A 393 -0.93 18.57 5.34
C TRP A 393 -0.61 17.81 4.06
N THR A 394 -0.36 18.52 2.97
CA THR A 394 0.18 17.93 1.75
C THR A 394 1.50 18.57 1.33
N ALA A 395 2.33 17.84 0.61
CA ALA A 395 3.60 18.32 0.08
C ALA A 395 3.91 17.71 -1.30
N PRO A 396 4.73 18.38 -2.14
CA PRO A 396 5.20 17.80 -3.40
C PRO A 396 6.25 16.70 -3.22
N SER A 397 6.94 16.66 -2.07
CA SER A 397 7.93 15.65 -1.68
C SER A 397 7.79 15.28 -0.20
N ILE A 398 8.37 14.14 0.20
CA ILE A 398 8.47 13.73 1.62
C ILE A 398 9.19 14.79 2.47
N THR A 399 10.11 15.53 1.85
CA THR A 399 10.90 16.58 2.52
C THR A 399 10.17 17.91 2.68
N GLY A 400 8.93 18.03 2.19
CA GLY A 400 8.14 19.25 2.25
C GLY A 400 8.41 20.21 1.07
N PRO A 401 8.02 21.49 1.19
CA PRO A 401 7.33 22.07 2.33
C PRO A 401 5.90 21.52 2.50
N TRP A 402 5.47 21.38 3.75
CA TRP A 402 4.14 20.90 4.11
C TRP A 402 3.13 22.06 4.14
N THR A 403 2.07 21.94 3.35
CA THR A 403 0.98 22.92 3.25
C THR A 403 -0.27 22.37 3.92
N ALA A 404 -0.92 23.15 4.79
CA ALA A 404 -2.10 22.73 5.53
C ALA A 404 -3.22 22.23 4.59
N LEU A 405 -3.89 21.15 4.98
CA LEU A 405 -5.05 20.58 4.27
C LEU A 405 -6.31 20.71 5.13
N ALA A 406 -6.38 19.93 6.21
CA ALA A 406 -7.43 19.99 7.23
C ALA A 406 -6.75 19.88 8.61
N ASP A 407 -6.32 21.03 9.15
CA ASP A 407 -5.40 21.10 10.28
C ASP A 407 -5.92 21.95 11.45
N THR A 408 -7.20 22.29 11.48
CA THR A 408 -7.84 23.09 12.55
C THR A 408 -8.93 22.28 13.25
N GLU A 409 -9.27 22.61 14.50
CA GLU A 409 -10.34 21.88 15.21
C GLU A 409 -11.71 21.99 14.51
N SER A 410 -11.97 23.10 13.81
CA SER A 410 -13.18 23.31 13.01
C SER A 410 -13.16 22.62 11.65
N ASN A 411 -11.97 22.33 11.11
CA ASN A 411 -11.78 21.55 9.87
C ASN A 411 -10.62 20.56 10.06
N PRO A 412 -10.85 19.46 10.80
CA PRO A 412 -9.82 18.48 11.12
C PRO A 412 -9.72 17.39 10.05
N PHE A 413 -8.60 16.65 10.04
CA PHE A 413 -8.55 15.39 9.30
C PHE A 413 -9.54 14.40 9.93
N ALA A 414 -9.40 14.12 11.23
CA ALA A 414 -10.36 13.31 11.97
C ALA A 414 -10.46 13.77 13.42
N ARG A 415 -11.69 14.05 13.88
CA ARG A 415 -12.03 14.51 15.24
C ARG A 415 -13.50 14.18 15.50
N ALA A 416 -13.92 14.13 16.75
CA ALA A 416 -15.32 13.85 17.12
C ALA A 416 -16.39 14.68 16.39
N ASN A 417 -16.08 15.91 15.92
CA ASN A 417 -17.03 16.77 15.21
C ASN A 417 -17.17 16.48 13.70
N ASN A 418 -16.29 15.67 13.09
CA ASN A 418 -16.42 15.22 11.71
C ASN A 418 -16.56 13.69 11.57
N VAL A 419 -16.77 13.00 12.68
CA VAL A 419 -17.00 11.55 12.76
C VAL A 419 -18.42 11.28 13.26
N THR A 420 -19.19 10.52 12.49
CA THR A 420 -20.49 9.98 12.94
C THR A 420 -20.31 8.58 13.52
N PHE A 421 -21.21 8.17 14.41
CA PHE A 421 -21.18 6.85 15.05
C PHE A 421 -22.56 6.17 14.91
N PRO A 422 -22.86 5.50 13.78
CA PRO A 422 -24.15 4.87 13.56
C PRO A 422 -24.53 3.83 14.62
N GLY A 423 -23.55 3.13 15.19
CA GLY A 423 -23.72 2.16 16.27
C GLY A 423 -23.68 2.74 17.69
N GLY A 424 -23.69 4.08 17.82
CA GLY A 424 -23.53 4.78 19.10
C GLY A 424 -22.10 5.26 19.34
N GLN A 425 -21.97 6.48 19.88
CA GLN A 425 -20.68 7.09 20.15
C GLN A 425 -20.02 6.43 21.36
N TRP A 426 -18.95 5.69 21.11
CA TRP A 426 -18.17 5.02 22.15
C TRP A 426 -16.87 5.75 22.52
N THR A 427 -16.49 6.78 21.75
CA THR A 427 -15.31 7.60 22.02
C THR A 427 -15.47 9.05 21.55
N ARG A 428 -14.69 9.94 22.17
CA ARG A 428 -14.46 11.34 21.75
C ARG A 428 -13.04 11.56 21.25
N ASP A 429 -12.18 10.56 21.38
CA ASP A 429 -10.76 10.61 21.08
C ASP A 429 -10.54 9.82 19.78
N ILE A 430 -10.13 10.54 18.73
CA ILE A 430 -9.62 9.92 17.52
C ILE A 430 -8.10 10.02 17.59
N SER A 431 -7.47 8.99 18.15
CA SER A 431 -6.05 8.95 18.49
C SER A 431 -5.30 7.97 17.57
N HIS A 432 -3.97 7.81 17.78
CA HIS A 432 -3.02 7.00 17.02
C HIS A 432 -3.69 5.92 16.17
N GLY A 433 -3.48 6.05 14.85
CA GLY A 433 -4.05 5.16 13.86
C GLY A 433 -3.20 5.05 12.60
N GLU A 434 -3.71 4.27 11.65
CA GLU A 434 -3.11 4.13 10.33
C GLU A 434 -4.18 3.94 9.25
N MET A 435 -3.94 4.49 8.06
CA MET A 435 -4.69 4.17 6.86
C MET A 435 -4.57 2.68 6.54
N VAL A 436 -5.68 2.04 6.22
CA VAL A 436 -5.71 0.65 5.71
C VAL A 436 -5.08 0.62 4.33
N ARG A 437 -3.88 0.04 4.22
CA ARG A 437 -3.11 -0.01 2.97
C ARG A 437 -3.32 -1.31 2.21
N THR A 438 -3.58 -1.19 0.90
CA THR A 438 -3.56 -2.31 -0.06
C THR A 438 -2.28 -2.32 -0.91
N ASN A 439 -1.66 -1.15 -1.13
CA ASN A 439 -0.26 -1.08 -1.52
C ASN A 439 0.59 -1.15 -0.25
N VAL A 440 1.26 -2.27 -0.08
CA VAL A 440 1.89 -2.65 1.20
C VAL A 440 3.38 -2.34 1.26
N ASP A 441 3.95 -1.80 0.18
CA ASP A 441 5.39 -1.65 0.07
C ASP A 441 5.94 -0.41 0.83
N GLN A 442 7.25 -0.22 0.77
CA GLN A 442 7.96 0.86 1.46
C GLN A 442 7.56 2.29 1.01
N THR A 443 6.79 2.44 -0.07
CA THR A 443 6.36 3.75 -0.56
C THR A 443 5.18 4.34 0.21
N MET A 444 4.51 3.53 1.03
CA MET A 444 3.32 3.93 1.81
C MET A 444 2.24 4.55 0.93
N GLU A 445 2.03 4.02 -0.27
CA GLU A 445 1.04 4.57 -1.19
C GLU A 445 -0.39 4.24 -0.75
N ILE A 446 -1.25 5.25 -0.80
CA ILE A 446 -2.69 5.12 -0.56
C ILE A 446 -3.47 5.68 -1.74
N SER A 447 -4.65 5.09 -1.97
CA SER A 447 -5.67 5.76 -2.78
C SER A 447 -6.20 6.97 -2.01
N PRO A 448 -6.42 8.14 -2.65
CA PRO A 448 -7.19 9.23 -2.05
C PRO A 448 -8.70 8.93 -1.95
N CYS A 449 -9.14 7.77 -2.41
CA CYS A 449 -10.52 7.38 -2.58
C CYS A 449 -10.97 6.42 -1.47
N LYS A 450 -12.20 6.60 -0.98
CA LYS A 450 -12.84 5.81 0.09
C LYS A 450 -11.88 5.45 1.24
N LEU A 451 -11.20 6.48 1.78
CA LEU A 451 -10.21 6.30 2.84
C LEU A 451 -10.80 5.50 4.01
N SER A 452 -10.01 4.59 4.55
CA SER A 452 -10.34 3.80 5.74
C SER A 452 -9.19 3.88 6.73
N TYR A 453 -9.46 4.28 7.96
CA TYR A 453 -8.43 4.61 8.96
C TYR A 453 -8.71 3.84 10.25
N LEU A 454 -7.86 2.87 10.58
CA LEU A 454 -7.93 2.10 11.82
C LEU A 454 -7.31 2.94 12.93
N TYR A 455 -8.03 3.19 14.02
CA TYR A 455 -7.64 4.15 15.04
C TYR A 455 -7.92 3.63 16.43
N GLN A 456 -7.22 4.16 17.44
CA GLN A 456 -7.54 3.90 18.83
C GLN A 456 -8.49 4.95 19.40
N GLY A 457 -9.47 4.49 20.17
CA GLY A 457 -10.39 5.30 20.95
C GLY A 457 -10.61 4.69 22.33
N MET A 458 -11.24 5.45 23.22
CA MET A 458 -11.63 4.99 24.55
C MET A 458 -12.93 5.63 25.02
N ASP A 459 -13.54 5.05 26.06
CA ASP A 459 -14.68 5.66 26.76
C ASP A 459 -14.31 7.08 27.22
N PRO A 460 -15.09 8.13 26.84
CA PRO A 460 -14.80 9.50 27.24
C PRO A 460 -14.75 9.75 28.75
N ASN A 461 -15.36 8.87 29.55
CA ASN A 461 -15.39 8.93 31.01
C ASN A 461 -14.23 8.16 31.67
N ALA A 462 -13.41 7.45 30.89
CA ALA A 462 -12.24 6.76 31.43
C ALA A 462 -11.21 7.79 31.97
N GLY A 463 -10.57 7.44 33.08
CA GLY A 463 -9.53 8.23 33.71
C GLY A 463 -8.54 7.36 34.48
N GLY A 464 -7.55 8.00 35.11
CA GLY A 464 -6.47 7.32 35.84
C GLY A 464 -5.14 7.37 35.09
N ASP A 465 -4.26 6.41 35.38
CA ASP A 465 -2.95 6.29 34.72
C ASP A 465 -3.11 6.13 33.21
N TYR A 466 -2.45 7.01 32.44
CA TYR A 466 -2.52 7.06 30.97
C TYR A 466 -2.28 5.69 30.33
N ASN A 467 -1.28 4.96 30.83
CA ASN A 467 -0.90 3.67 30.26
C ASN A 467 -1.98 2.59 30.46
N ARG A 468 -2.83 2.75 31.47
CA ARG A 468 -3.91 1.81 31.82
C ARG A 468 -5.27 2.21 31.26
N LEU A 469 -5.36 3.31 30.53
CA LEU A 469 -6.60 3.73 29.89
C LEU A 469 -7.11 2.63 28.94
N PRO A 470 -8.43 2.38 28.89
CA PRO A 470 -9.02 1.22 28.20
C PRO A 470 -9.14 1.46 26.68
N TRP A 471 -8.02 1.71 26.01
CA TRP A 471 -7.98 1.91 24.57
C TRP A 471 -8.42 0.65 23.81
N ARG A 472 -9.18 0.86 22.74
CA ARG A 472 -9.72 -0.14 21.81
C ARG A 472 -9.55 0.38 20.38
N LEU A 473 -9.55 -0.51 19.40
CA LEU A 473 -9.45 -0.10 18.00
C LEU A 473 -10.83 -0.04 17.33
N GLY A 474 -11.08 1.02 16.58
CA GLY A 474 -12.23 1.18 15.68
C GLY A 474 -11.77 1.56 14.28
N LEU A 475 -12.68 1.53 13.31
CA LEU A 475 -12.41 1.87 11.92
C LEU A 475 -13.23 3.08 11.51
N LEU A 476 -12.57 4.12 10.98
CA LEU A 476 -13.22 5.20 10.25
C LEU A 476 -13.33 4.83 8.77
N THR A 477 -14.50 5.02 8.18
CA THR A 477 -14.70 4.97 6.72
C THR A 477 -15.12 6.36 6.24
N GLN A 478 -14.43 6.88 5.23
CA GLN A 478 -14.72 8.20 4.67
C GLN A 478 -16.10 8.23 4.01
N THR A 479 -16.91 9.24 4.31
CA THR A 479 -18.30 9.37 3.82
C THR A 479 -18.49 10.46 2.77
N ASN A 480 -17.50 11.34 2.60
CA ASN A 480 -17.52 12.39 1.59
C ASN A 480 -16.48 12.16 0.49
N SER A 481 -16.12 10.90 0.23
CA SER A 481 -15.20 10.58 -0.86
C SER A 481 -15.86 10.85 -2.21
N THR A 482 -15.12 11.48 -3.11
CA THR A 482 -15.57 11.79 -4.49
C THR A 482 -15.17 10.71 -5.50
N CYS A 483 -14.44 9.72 -5.00
CA CYS A 483 -14.13 8.44 -5.58
C CYS A 483 -14.20 7.50 -4.37
#